data_AF-A0A0F8W7H6-F1
#
_entry.id   AF-A0A0F8W7H6-F1
#
_cell.length_a   1.000
_cell.length_b   1.000
_cell.length_c   1.000
_cell.angle_alpha   90.00
_cell.angle_beta   90.00
_cell.angle_gamma   90.00
#
_symmetry.space_group_name_H-M   'P 1'
#
loop_
_entity.id
_entity.type
_entity.pdbx_description
1 polymer ?
#
loop_
_entity_poly.entity_id
_entity_poly.type
_entity_poly.pdbx_seq_one_letter_code
_entity_poly.pdbx_strand_id
1 'polypeptide(L)' 'MVNQLRLMEMVNKRFKEQLGYLANPRDYPEAMESIIETCTDMLEEEANDHNYEEASDDDNDS' A
#
# COMPACT_ATOMS: atom_id res chain seq x y z
N MET A 1 -8.86 9.99 -7.30
CA MET A 1 -7.97 10.77 -6.41
C MET A 1 -8.21 10.45 -4.95
N VAL A 2 -7.58 9.39 -4.45
CA VAL A 2 -7.38 9.23 -3.01
C VAL A 2 -6.23 10.16 -2.63
N ASN A 3 -6.37 10.91 -1.54
CA ASN A 3 -5.32 11.80 -1.07
C ASN A 3 -4.19 10.93 -0.49
N GLN A 4 -2.96 11.05 -0.97
CA GLN A 4 -1.80 10.28 -0.49
C GLN A 4 -1.64 10.31 1.04
N LEU A 5 -2.04 11.42 1.68
CA LEU A 5 -2.08 11.54 3.14
C LEU A 5 -3.06 10.54 3.78
N ARG A 6 -4.24 10.36 3.17
CA ARG A 6 -5.27 9.42 3.61
C ARG A 6 -4.86 7.96 3.40
N LEU A 7 -4.13 7.66 2.32
CA LEU A 7 -3.56 6.34 2.10
C LEU A 7 -2.51 6.02 3.18
N MET A 8 -1.57 6.92 3.43
CA MET A 8 -0.54 6.74 4.45
C MET A 8 -1.14 6.58 5.87
N GLU A 9 -2.22 7.29 6.19
CA GLU A 9 -2.96 7.08 7.44
C GLU A 9 -3.62 5.69 7.48
N MET A 10 -4.18 5.22 6.37
CA MET A 10 -4.83 3.91 6.28
C MET A 10 -3.82 2.76 6.42
N VAL A 11 -2.69 2.84 5.70
CA VAL A 11 -1.57 1.89 5.81
C VAL A 11 -1.04 1.87 7.25
N ASN A 12 -0.79 3.03 7.86
CA ASN A 12 -0.32 3.10 9.25
C ASN A 12 -1.33 2.52 10.25
N LYS A 13 -2.62 2.74 10.05
CA LYS A 13 -3.66 2.18 10.91
C LYS A 13 -3.68 0.65 10.81
N ARG A 14 -3.69 0.12 9.59
CA ARG A 14 -3.62 -1.33 9.31
C ARG A 14 -2.37 -1.96 9.93
N PHE A 15 -1.21 -1.34 9.72
CA PHE A 15 0.06 -1.80 10.29
C PHE A 15 -0.01 -1.88 11.82
N LYS A 16 -0.52 -0.84 12.50
CA LYS A 16 -0.65 -0.82 13.96
C LYS A 16 -1.65 -1.85 14.49
N GLU A 17 -2.76 -2.05 13.79
CA GLU A 17 -3.75 -3.08 14.15
C GLU A 17 -3.12 -4.46 14.07
N GLN A 18 -2.47 -4.80 12.95
CA GLN A 18 -1.84 -6.11 12.74
C GLN A 18 -0.64 -6.33 13.67
N LEU A 19 0.20 -5.31 13.87
CA LEU A 19 1.31 -5.35 14.82
C LEU A 19 0.81 -5.48 16.27
N GLY A 20 -0.33 -4.87 16.60
CA GLY A 20 -0.93 -4.96 17.94
C GLY A 20 -1.40 -6.37 18.31
N TYR A 21 -1.74 -7.20 17.30
CA TYR A 21 -2.04 -8.62 17.52
C TYR A 21 -0.78 -9.46 17.79
N LEU A 22 0.40 -8.95 17.45
CA LEU A 22 1.69 -9.58 17.74
C LEU A 22 2.18 -9.15 19.12
N ALA A 23 2.00 -10.04 20.12
CA ALA A 23 2.46 -9.77 21.49
C ALA A 23 3.96 -9.43 21.58
N ASN A 24 4.78 -10.01 20.69
CA ASN A 24 6.17 -9.63 20.47
C ASN A 24 6.56 -9.86 19.00
N PRO A 25 6.69 -8.80 18.18
CA PRO A 25 6.99 -8.94 16.75
C PRO A 25 8.30 -9.67 16.43
N ARG A 26 9.26 -9.71 17.36
CA ARG A 26 10.54 -10.41 17.19
C ARG A 26 10.41 -11.93 17.24
N ASP A 27 9.35 -12.42 17.87
CA ASP A 27 9.11 -13.86 18.04
C ASP A 27 8.36 -14.46 16.83
N TYR A 28 7.87 -13.61 15.92
CA TYR A 28 7.09 -14.02 14.76
C TYR A 28 7.55 -13.28 13.48
N PRO A 29 8.79 -13.56 13.01
CA PRO A 29 9.35 -12.90 11.83
C PRO A 29 8.52 -13.11 10.56
N GLU A 30 7.95 -14.31 10.37
CA GLU A 30 7.09 -14.61 9.20
C GLU A 30 5.80 -13.78 9.20
N ALA A 31 5.19 -13.59 10.37
CA ALA A 31 4.02 -12.73 10.50
C ALA A 31 4.38 -11.26 10.23
N MET A 32 5.56 -10.83 10.67
CA MET A 32 6.06 -9.47 10.41
C MET A 32 6.29 -9.24 8.91
N GLU A 33 6.88 -10.19 8.20
CA GLU A 33 7.05 -10.13 6.75
C GLU A 33 5.71 -10.03 6.02
N SER A 34 4.72 -10.85 6.41
CA SER A 34 3.38 -10.81 5.81
C SER A 34 2.67 -9.46 6.03
N ILE A 35 2.85 -8.83 7.19
CA ILE A 35 2.31 -7.50 7.49
C ILE A 35 2.97 -6.44 6.60
N ILE A 36 4.29 -6.52 6.42
CA ILE A 36 5.05 -5.60 5.56
C ILE A 36 4.63 -5.75 4.11
N GLU A 37 4.50 -6.98 3.61
CA GLU A 37 4.02 -7.30 2.26
C GLU A 37 2.64 -6.70 2.03
N THR A 38 1.68 -6.96 2.93
CA THR A 38 0.32 -6.41 2.85
C THR A 38 0.29 -4.87 2.81
N CYS A 39 1.15 -4.22 3.59
CA CYS A 39 1.24 -2.75 3.59
C CYS A 39 1.91 -2.21 2.32
N THR A 40 2.83 -2.98 1.74
CA THR A 40 3.55 -2.63 0.50
C THR A 40 2.60 -2.77 -0.69
N ASP A 41 1.83 -3.85 -0.76
CA ASP A 41 0.82 -4.07 -1.80
C ASP A 41 -0.20 -2.91 -1.85
N MET A 42 -0.66 -2.42 -0.70
CA MET A 42 -1.57 -1.27 -0.63
C MET A 42 -0.96 0.03 -1.17
N LEU A 43 0.36 0.21 -1.01
CA LEU A 43 1.07 1.38 -1.54
C LEU A 43 1.32 1.24 -3.04
N GLU A 44 1.65 0.03 -3.50
CA GLU A 44 1.86 -0.28 -4.90
C GLU A 44 0.57 -0.21 -5.71
N GLU A 45 -0.56 -0.69 -5.17
CA GLU A 45 -1.88 -0.57 -5.80
C GLU A 45 -2.24 0.89 -6.08
N GLU A 46 -2.08 1.80 -5.10
CA GLU A 46 -2.31 3.23 -5.33
C GLU A 46 -1.30 3.83 -6.31
N ALA A 47 -0.01 3.48 -6.20
CA ALA A 47 1.01 3.97 -7.11
C ALA A 47 0.70 3.55 -8.56
N ASN A 48 0.15 2.36 -8.75
CA ASN A 48 -0.22 1.81 -10.06
C ASN A 48 -1.53 2.41 -10.59
N ASP A 49 -2.52 2.66 -9.72
CA ASP A 49 -3.76 3.38 -10.08
C ASP A 49 -3.47 4.81 -10.58
N HIS A 50 -2.48 5.48 -9.99
CA HIS A 50 -2.02 6.79 -10.46
C HIS A 50 -1.17 6.73 -11.74
N ASN A 51 -0.54 5.60 -12.03
CA ASN A 51 0.29 5.42 -13.23
C ASN A 51 -0.55 5.08 -14.48
N TYR A 52 -1.79 4.60 -14.29
CA TYR A 52 -2.73 4.32 -15.39
C TYR A 52 -3.41 5.59 -15.93
N GLU A 53 -3.45 6.68 -15.15
CA GLU A 53 -3.94 7.98 -15.61
C GLU A 53 -2.93 8.74 -16.51
N GLU A 54 -1.66 8.31 -16.58
CA GLU A 54 -0.65 8.91 -17.49
C GLU A 54 -0.53 8.21 -18.85
N ALA A 55 -1.27 7.12 -19.11
CA ALA A 55 -1.27 6.43 -20.41
C ALA A 55 -2.38 6.92 -21.36
N SER A 56 -2.70 8.22 -21.33
CA SER A 56 -3.67 8.85 -22.23
C SER A 56 -3.12 10.11 -22.90
N ASP A 57 -2.08 9.94 -23.72
CA ASP A 57 -1.77 10.80 -24.87
C ASP A 57 -1.36 9.83 -25.98
N ASP A 58 -1.88 9.80 -27.20
CA ASP A 58 -2.96 10.50 -27.88
C ASP A 58 -3.15 9.62 -29.13
N ASP A 59 -4.39 9.22 -29.43
CA ASP A 59 -4.74 8.74 -30.75
C ASP A 59 -4.50 9.90 -31.72
N ASN A 60 -3.38 9.88 -32.47
CA ASN A 60 -3.24 10.75 -33.63
C ASN A 60 -3.08 9.92 -34.89
N ASP A 61 -4.25 9.60 -35.44
CA ASP A 61 -4.54 9.31 -36.84
C ASP A 61 -3.86 10.34 -37.77
N SER A 62 -2.90 9.90 -38.60
CA SER A 62 -2.54 10.48 -39.91
C SER A 62 -1.54 9.60 -40.68
#